data_AF-C1DM08-F1
#
_entry.id   AF-C1DM08-F1
#
_cell.length_a   1.000
_cell.length_b   1.000
_cell.length_c   1.000
_cell.angle_alpha   90.00
_cell.angle_beta   90.00
_cell.angle_gamma   90.00
#
_symmetry.space_group_name_H-M   'P 1'
#
loop_
_entity.id
_entity.type
_entity.pdbx_description
1 polymer ?
#
loop_
_entity_poly.entity_id
_entity_poly.type
_entity_poly.pdbx_seq_one_letter_code
_entity_poly.pdbx_strand_id
1 'polypeptide(L)'
;MLDQRWRVIRISKGLLNMKTLSPAEMLKPRKRRLRKKLRLSEFQEFYFRVTLQYERTQIDLDTLLDLWIDFVEAHKWSFAGGGSPESGACDGLLCLSDRGSMTEADRELVREWLDRHPWCLKADIGPLKDCWHEVEPD
;
A
#
# COMPACT_ATOMS: atom_id res chain seq x y z
N MET A 1 29.46 5.28 -11.79
CA MET A 1 27.99 5.31 -12.03
C MET A 1 27.45 3.94 -11.67
N LEU A 2 26.67 3.89 -10.59
CA LEU A 2 25.77 2.83 -10.07
C LEU A 2 25.89 2.89 -8.54
N ASP A 3 25.11 3.78 -7.92
CA ASP A 3 24.75 3.64 -6.51
C ASP A 3 23.28 3.21 -6.52
N GLN A 4 23.08 1.91 -6.72
CA GLN A 4 21.82 1.19 -6.51
C GLN A 4 21.58 1.13 -4.99
N ARG A 5 21.24 2.30 -4.44
CA ARG A 5 20.76 2.47 -3.08
C ARG A 5 19.33 1.97 -3.03
N TRP A 6 19.18 0.71 -2.67
CA TRP A 6 17.95 0.17 -2.09
C TRP A 6 17.37 1.19 -1.12
N ARG A 7 16.28 1.86 -1.52
CA ARG A 7 15.52 2.75 -0.65
C ARG A 7 14.65 1.86 0.23
N VAL A 8 15.29 1.21 1.20
CA VAL A 8 14.64 0.78 2.43
C VAL A 8 13.85 1.99 2.91
N ILE A 9 12.55 1.80 3.11
CA ILE A 9 11.61 2.76 3.72
C ILE A 9 12.40 3.59 4.72
N ARG A 10 12.55 4.89 4.46
CA ARG A 10 13.41 5.78 5.25
C ARG A 10 12.70 6.08 6.58
N ILE A 11 12.63 5.05 7.41
CA ILE A 11 12.29 5.07 8.82
C ILE A 11 13.43 5.86 9.49
N SER A 12 13.22 7.15 9.71
CA SER A 12 14.20 7.98 10.44
C SER A 12 14.55 7.30 11.76
N LYS A 13 15.79 7.43 12.25
CA LYS A 13 16.28 6.83 13.52
C LYS A 13 15.43 7.13 14.77
N GLY A 14 14.39 7.98 14.69
CA GLY A 14 13.37 8.16 15.72
C GLY A 14 12.16 7.21 15.67
N LEU A 15 12.05 6.32 14.67
CA LEU A 15 10.92 5.40 14.51
C LEU A 15 11.10 4.05 15.22
N LEU A 16 12.31 3.66 15.61
CA LEU A 16 12.59 2.40 16.31
C LEU A 16 11.98 2.34 17.73
N ASN A 17 11.27 3.38 18.16
CA ASN A 17 10.61 3.45 19.46
C ASN A 17 9.26 4.18 19.38
N MET A 18 8.54 4.03 18.25
CA MET A 18 7.21 4.63 18.10
C MET A 18 6.19 3.76 18.82
N LYS A 19 5.59 4.30 19.89
CA LYS A 19 4.53 3.62 20.63
C LYS A 19 3.31 3.45 19.71
N THR A 20 2.93 2.21 19.42
CA THR A 20 1.62 1.89 18.86
C THR A 20 0.55 2.25 19.90
N LEU A 21 -0.48 2.98 19.45
CA LEU A 21 -1.53 3.47 20.34
C LEU A 21 -2.79 2.63 20.15
N SER A 22 -3.52 2.36 21.24
CA SER A 22 -4.87 1.81 21.13
C SER A 22 -5.83 2.84 20.50
N PRO A 23 -6.99 2.43 19.95
CA PRO A 23 -7.96 3.36 19.36
C PRO A 23 -8.38 4.47 20.33
N ALA A 24 -8.67 4.11 21.59
CA ALA A 24 -9.00 5.08 22.63
C ALA A 24 -7.84 6.04 22.92
N GLU A 25 -6.58 5.58 22.86
CA GLU A 25 -5.43 6.45 22.98
C GLU A 25 -5.28 7.39 21.78
N MET A 26 -5.51 6.93 20.55
CA MET A 26 -5.39 7.75 19.34
C MET A 26 -6.34 8.97 19.39
N LEU A 27 -7.55 8.79 19.93
CA LEU A 27 -8.58 9.84 20.01
C LEU A 27 -8.33 10.92 21.10
N LYS A 28 -7.38 10.70 22.03
CA LYS A 28 -7.12 11.68 23.10
C LYS A 28 -6.72 13.05 22.51
N PRO A 29 -7.33 14.16 22.98
CA PRO A 29 -6.96 15.50 22.53
C PRO A 29 -5.49 15.80 22.78
N ARG A 30 -4.78 16.24 21.73
CA ARG A 30 -3.34 16.54 21.78
C ARG A 30 -3.02 17.81 21.03
N LYS A 31 -1.98 18.53 21.49
CA LYS A 31 -1.39 19.66 20.75
C LYS A 31 -0.80 19.15 19.42
N ARG A 32 -0.76 20.05 18.41
CA ARG A 32 -0.26 19.75 17.05
C ARG A 32 1.11 19.06 17.01
N ARG A 33 2.06 19.51 17.84
CA ARG A 33 3.41 18.90 17.92
C ARG A 33 3.35 17.41 18.31
N LEU A 34 2.49 17.04 19.25
CA LEU A 34 2.33 15.64 19.67
C LEU A 34 1.58 14.82 18.62
N ARG A 35 0.55 15.38 17.97
CA ARG A 35 -0.12 14.70 16.85
C ARG A 35 0.84 14.37 15.72
N LYS A 36 1.73 15.31 15.36
CA LYS A 36 2.80 15.07 14.39
C LYS A 36 3.77 13.98 14.83
N LYS A 37 4.20 14.02 16.10
CA LYS A 37 5.14 13.03 16.66
C LYS A 37 4.56 11.62 16.64
N LEU A 38 3.25 11.49 16.92
CA LEU A 38 2.53 10.22 17.03
C LEU A 38 1.79 9.81 15.75
N ARG A 39 1.89 10.61 14.66
CA ARG A 39 1.22 10.38 13.38
C ARG A 39 -0.30 10.23 13.49
N LEU A 40 -0.93 11.19 14.17
CA LEU A 40 -2.38 11.22 14.40
C LEU A 40 -3.06 12.32 13.59
N SER A 41 -4.36 12.16 13.34
CA SER A 41 -5.21 13.15 12.67
C SER A 41 -4.62 13.60 11.33
N GLU A 42 -4.26 14.88 11.17
CA GLU A 42 -3.74 15.42 9.90
C GLU A 42 -2.38 14.86 9.45
N PHE A 43 -1.77 13.97 10.25
CA PHE A 43 -0.50 13.31 9.97
C PHE A 43 -0.61 11.79 9.76
N GLN A 44 -1.84 11.26 9.72
CA GLN A 44 -2.08 9.87 9.34
C GLN A 44 -1.82 9.67 7.86
N GLU A 45 -1.19 8.56 7.53
CA GLU A 45 -0.91 8.13 6.17
C GLU A 45 -1.59 6.76 6.00
N PHE A 46 -2.27 6.54 4.87
CA PHE A 46 -3.04 5.33 4.62
C PHE A 46 -2.51 4.57 3.41
N TYR A 47 -2.58 3.24 3.50
CA TYR A 47 -2.28 2.29 2.42
C TYR A 47 -3.46 1.32 2.26
N PHE A 48 -3.49 0.53 1.19
CA PHE A 48 -4.40 -0.61 1.11
C PHE A 48 -3.71 -1.82 0.51
N ARG A 49 -4.27 -3.01 0.79
CA ARG A 49 -3.81 -4.28 0.21
C ARG A 49 -4.59 -4.59 -1.06
N VAL A 50 -3.89 -5.13 -2.05
CA VAL A 50 -4.48 -5.73 -3.24
C VAL A 50 -4.09 -7.19 -3.29
N THR A 51 -5.07 -8.05 -3.55
CA THR A 51 -4.86 -9.46 -3.90
C THR A 51 -5.51 -9.70 -5.24
N LEU A 52 -4.83 -10.37 -6.16
CA LEU A 52 -5.42 -10.72 -7.45
C LEU A 52 -5.06 -12.15 -7.85
N GLN A 53 -5.96 -12.78 -8.58
CA GLN A 53 -5.76 -14.05 -9.25
C GLN A 53 -5.84 -13.81 -10.76
N TYR A 54 -4.95 -14.44 -11.52
CA TYR A 54 -4.84 -14.23 -12.95
C TYR A 54 -4.81 -15.54 -13.74
N GLU A 55 -5.24 -15.46 -14.99
CA GLU A 55 -5.28 -16.57 -15.93
C GLU A 55 -3.91 -16.79 -16.55
N ARG A 56 -3.21 -17.81 -16.06
CA ARG A 56 -1.82 -18.15 -16.45
C ARG A 56 -1.70 -18.57 -17.92
N THR A 57 -2.79 -18.99 -18.56
CA THR A 57 -2.79 -19.30 -19.99
C THR A 57 -2.82 -18.04 -20.87
N GLN A 58 -3.17 -16.87 -20.33
CA GLN A 58 -3.24 -15.61 -21.07
C GLN A 58 -2.05 -14.69 -20.80
N ILE A 59 -1.47 -14.73 -19.60
CA ILE A 59 -0.34 -13.87 -19.21
C ILE A 59 0.58 -14.61 -18.23
N ASP A 60 1.89 -14.42 -18.40
CA ASP A 60 2.89 -14.87 -17.42
C ASP A 60 3.07 -13.85 -16.28
N LEU A 61 3.67 -14.27 -15.18
CA LEU A 61 3.81 -13.43 -13.99
C LEU A 61 4.67 -12.19 -14.26
N ASP A 62 5.76 -12.30 -15.00
CA ASP A 62 6.71 -11.21 -15.19
C ASP A 62 6.05 -10.10 -16.03
N THR A 63 5.39 -10.47 -17.13
CA THR A 63 4.63 -9.52 -17.96
C THR A 63 3.50 -8.86 -17.18
N LEU A 64 2.78 -9.61 -16.33
CA LEU A 64 1.74 -9.04 -15.46
C LEU A 64 2.32 -8.01 -14.50
N LEU A 65 3.41 -8.35 -13.82
CA LEU A 65 4.05 -7.46 -12.85
C LEU A 65 4.60 -6.20 -13.53
N ASP A 66 5.16 -6.30 -14.74
CA ASP A 66 5.60 -5.12 -15.49
C ASP A 66 4.44 -4.17 -15.80
N LEU A 67 3.32 -4.69 -16.33
CA LEU A 67 2.12 -3.88 -16.60
C LEU A 67 1.55 -3.25 -15.32
N TRP A 68 1.56 -4.01 -14.23
CA TRP A 68 1.10 -3.55 -12.93
C TRP A 68 1.98 -2.43 -12.38
N ILE A 69 3.30 -2.59 -12.42
CA ILE A 69 4.25 -1.58 -11.95
C ILE A 69 4.17 -0.31 -12.80
N ASP A 70 4.05 -0.42 -14.12
CA ASP A 70 3.85 0.73 -15.01
C ASP A 70 2.61 1.55 -14.62
N PHE A 71 1.49 0.87 -14.34
CA PHE A 71 0.28 1.51 -13.85
C PHE A 71 0.49 2.20 -12.50
N VAL A 72 1.09 1.49 -11.54
CA VAL A 72 1.37 2.02 -10.19
C VAL A 72 2.26 3.26 -10.25
N GLU A 73 3.33 3.23 -11.04
CA GLU A 73 4.27 4.34 -11.16
C GLU A 73 3.66 5.54 -11.91
N ALA A 74 2.80 5.31 -12.90
CA ALA A 74 2.08 6.38 -13.60
C ALA A 74 1.21 7.21 -12.64
N HIS A 75 0.71 6.61 -11.57
CA HIS A 75 -0.05 7.28 -10.51
C HIS A 75 0.82 7.84 -9.36
N LYS A 76 2.16 7.72 -9.43
CA LYS A 76 3.11 8.07 -8.36
C LYS A 76 2.84 7.30 -7.07
N TRP A 77 2.50 6.03 -7.23
CA TRP A 77 2.32 5.09 -6.14
C TRP A 77 3.53 4.14 -6.06
N SER A 78 3.60 3.40 -4.96
CA SER A 78 4.60 2.36 -4.74
C SER A 78 3.88 1.09 -4.34
N PHE A 79 4.33 -0.01 -4.94
CA PHE A 79 3.85 -1.34 -4.67
C PHE A 79 4.92 -2.14 -3.94
N ALA A 80 4.53 -2.81 -2.86
CA ALA A 80 5.38 -3.78 -2.16
C ALA A 80 4.62 -5.11 -2.09
N GLY A 81 5.09 -6.10 -2.83
CA GLY A 81 4.41 -7.38 -2.96
C GLY A 81 5.07 -8.25 -4.01
N GLY A 82 4.36 -9.29 -4.42
CA GLY A 82 4.81 -10.22 -5.44
C GLY A 82 3.75 -11.25 -5.76
N GLY A 83 4.12 -12.25 -6.54
CA GLY A 83 3.23 -13.35 -6.89
C GLY A 83 3.98 -14.65 -7.09
N SER A 84 3.22 -15.71 -7.35
CA SER A 84 3.77 -17.01 -7.74
C SER A 84 3.19 -17.45 -9.08
N PRO A 85 4.04 -17.87 -10.05
CA PRO A 85 3.56 -18.44 -11.31
C PRO A 85 2.76 -19.74 -11.10
N GLU A 86 3.08 -20.50 -10.05
CA GLU A 86 2.43 -21.79 -9.77
C GLU A 86 1.00 -21.63 -9.24
N SER A 87 0.77 -20.61 -8.41
CA SER A 87 -0.55 -20.34 -7.85
C SER A 87 -1.42 -19.46 -8.76
N GLY A 88 -0.82 -18.70 -9.67
CA GLY A 88 -1.55 -17.72 -10.47
C GLY A 88 -2.12 -16.58 -9.62
N ALA A 89 -1.43 -16.23 -8.54
CA ALA A 89 -1.86 -15.18 -7.61
C ALA A 89 -0.74 -14.19 -7.34
N CYS A 90 -1.14 -12.91 -7.18
CA CYS A 90 -0.28 -11.84 -6.69
C CYS A 90 -0.94 -11.15 -5.50
N ASP A 91 -0.13 -10.69 -4.57
CA ASP A 91 -0.58 -9.89 -3.45
C ASP A 91 0.45 -8.83 -3.06
N GLY A 92 -0.03 -7.73 -2.52
CA GLY A 92 0.84 -6.68 -2.04
C GLY A 92 0.11 -5.46 -1.51
N LEU A 93 0.90 -4.48 -1.09
CA LEU A 93 0.44 -3.23 -0.52
C LEU A 93 0.70 -2.08 -1.48
N LEU A 94 -0.24 -1.15 -1.57
CA LEU A 94 -0.10 0.11 -2.30
C LEU A 94 -0.09 1.30 -1.34
N CYS A 95 0.89 2.19 -1.54
CA CYS A 95 0.97 3.48 -0.90
C CYS A 95 1.44 4.56 -1.90
N LEU A 96 1.39 5.83 -1.52
CA LEU A 96 2.01 6.88 -2.34
C LEU A 96 3.54 6.73 -2.30
N SER A 97 4.22 7.00 -3.42
CA SER A 97 5.69 6.96 -3.47
C SER A 97 6.34 8.03 -2.58
N ASP A 98 5.64 9.16 -2.43
CA ASP A 98 6.00 10.27 -1.56
C ASP A 98 5.08 10.32 -0.33
N ARG A 99 5.17 11.39 0.47
CA ARG A 99 4.30 11.55 1.65
C ARG A 99 2.85 11.79 1.25
N GLY A 100 1.95 11.08 1.92
CA GLY A 100 0.52 11.32 1.89
C GLY A 100 -0.26 10.03 2.15
N SER A 101 -1.52 10.02 1.78
CA SER A 101 -2.44 8.92 2.03
C SER A 101 -3.09 8.46 0.74
N MET A 102 -3.21 7.15 0.58
CA MET A 102 -4.15 6.59 -0.40
C MET A 102 -5.58 6.95 0.01
N THR A 103 -6.45 7.05 -0.98
CA THR A 103 -7.85 7.45 -0.85
C THR A 103 -8.78 6.38 -1.41
N GLU A 104 -10.08 6.54 -1.18
CA GLU A 104 -11.10 5.66 -1.78
C GLU A 104 -11.14 5.78 -3.31
N ALA A 105 -10.83 6.95 -3.87
CA ALA A 105 -10.70 7.13 -5.31
C ALA A 105 -9.55 6.32 -5.88
N ASP A 106 -8.43 6.22 -5.17
CA ASP A 106 -7.27 5.41 -5.60
C ASP A 106 -7.61 3.92 -5.60
N ARG A 107 -8.40 3.46 -4.62
CA ARG A 107 -8.91 2.08 -4.61
C ARG A 107 -9.78 1.80 -5.83
N GLU A 108 -10.64 2.75 -6.20
CA GLU A 108 -11.52 2.60 -7.37
C GLU A 108 -10.74 2.55 -8.67
N LEU A 109 -9.71 3.39 -8.83
CA LEU A 109 -8.82 3.35 -10.00
C LEU A 109 -8.16 1.98 -10.18
N VAL A 110 -7.76 1.32 -9.09
CA VAL A 110 -7.22 -0.03 -9.14
C VAL A 110 -8.30 -1.05 -9.57
N ARG A 111 -9.54 -0.93 -9.08
CA ARG A 111 -10.65 -1.81 -9.51
C ARG A 111 -10.87 -1.68 -11.00
N GLU A 112 -11.07 -0.46 -11.47
CA GLU A 112 -11.32 -0.16 -12.87
C GLU A 112 -10.17 -0.62 -13.77
N TRP A 113 -8.92 -0.50 -13.31
CA TRP A 113 -7.77 -0.98 -14.07
C TRP A 113 -7.77 -2.50 -14.20
N LEU A 114 -7.95 -3.23 -13.10
CA LEU A 114 -7.98 -4.69 -13.11
C LEU A 114 -9.16 -5.26 -13.91
N ASP A 115 -10.34 -4.65 -13.82
CA ASP A 115 -11.55 -5.08 -14.55
C ASP A 115 -11.42 -4.92 -16.08
N ARG A 116 -10.55 -4.03 -16.56
CA ARG A 116 -10.28 -3.87 -18.01
C ARG A 116 -9.39 -4.97 -18.58
N HIS A 117 -8.77 -5.79 -17.73
CA HIS A 117 -7.84 -6.81 -18.17
C HIS A 117 -8.50 -8.21 -18.13
N PRO A 118 -8.69 -8.87 -19.29
CA PRO A 118 -9.39 -10.16 -19.37
C PRO A 118 -8.65 -11.31 -18.68
N TRP A 119 -7.34 -11.16 -18.43
CA TRP A 119 -6.54 -12.12 -17.68
C TRP A 119 -6.77 -12.01 -16.17
N CYS A 120 -7.42 -10.95 -15.65
CA CYS A 120 -7.74 -10.83 -14.24
C CYS A 120 -8.98 -11.66 -13.92
N LEU A 121 -8.82 -12.75 -13.17
CA LEU A 121 -9.92 -13.65 -12.80
C LEU A 121 -10.67 -13.14 -11.58
N LYS A 122 -9.92 -12.60 -10.61
CA LYS A 122 -10.47 -12.09 -9.36
C LYS A 122 -9.52 -11.06 -8.78
N ALA A 123 -10.05 -9.94 -8.31
CA ALA A 123 -9.32 -8.96 -7.52
C ALA A 123 -10.05 -8.68 -6.21
N ASP A 124 -9.29 -8.56 -5.13
CA ASP A 124 -9.76 -8.07 -3.84
C ASP A 124 -8.93 -6.85 -3.44
N ILE A 125 -9.63 -5.74 -3.18
CA ILE A 125 -9.03 -4.48 -2.77
C ILE A 125 -9.47 -4.19 -1.34
N GLY A 126 -8.55 -4.42 -0.41
CA GLY A 126 -8.78 -4.24 1.01
C GLY A 126 -9.10 -2.78 1.38
N PRO A 127 -9.61 -2.54 2.60
CA PRO A 127 -9.89 -1.20 3.09
C PRO A 127 -8.60 -0.39 3.27
N LEU A 128 -8.73 0.94 3.36
CA LEU A 128 -7.64 1.80 3.81
C LEU A 128 -7.22 1.44 5.24
N LYS A 129 -5.91 1.28 5.44
CA LYS A 129 -5.29 0.97 6.72
C LYS A 129 -4.24 2.02 7.07
N ASP A 130 -4.14 2.35 8.35
CA ASP A 130 -3.17 3.32 8.86
C ASP A 130 -1.75 2.72 8.79
N CYS A 131 -0.81 3.46 8.21
CA CYS A 131 0.60 3.05 8.07
C CYS A 131 1.35 2.96 9.41
N TRP A 132 0.83 3.55 10.48
CA TRP A 132 1.53 3.79 11.74
C TRP A 132 0.97 3.03 12.92
N HIS A 133 -0.34 2.73 12.91
CA HIS A 133 -1.02 2.06 14.01
C HIS A 133 -1.84 0.89 13.47
N GLU A 134 -1.55 -0.30 13.97
CA GLU A 134 -2.39 -1.47 13.77
C GLU A 134 -3.56 -1.39 14.75
N VAL A 135 -4.75 -1.12 14.21
CA VAL A 135 -5.98 -1.25 14.98
C VAL A 135 -6.53 -2.63 14.69
N GLU A 136 -6.36 -3.56 15.63
CA GLU A 136 -7.16 -4.78 15.61
C GLU A 136 -8.63 -4.38 15.83
N PRO A 137 -9.56 -4.90 15.02
CA PRO A 137 -10.98 -4.73 15.32
C PRO A 137 -11.28 -5.47 16.64
N ASP A 138 -11.93 -4.77 17.58
CA ASP A 138 -12.47 -5.34 18.82
C ASP A 138 -13.48 -6.48 18.54
#